data_AF-A0A9W9G7L0-F1
#
_entry.id   AF-A0A9W9G7L0-F1
#
_cell.length_a   1.000
_cell.length_b   1.000
_cell.length_c   1.000
_cell.angle_alpha   90.00
_cell.angle_beta   90.00
_cell.angle_gamma   90.00
#
_symmetry.space_group_name_H-M   'P 1'
#
loop_
_entity.id
_entity.type
_entity.pdbx_description
1 polymer ?
#
loop_
_entity_poly.entity_id
_entity_poly.type
_entity_poly.pdbx_seq_one_letter_code
_entity_poly.pdbx_strand_id
1 'polypeptide(L)'
;MGLWTMRDDKSQEIARQLHETLTAAIYEQREKWDTSDQDGSETQLHEILSPGPASWPMATYQGILIQLIFSLLTNESKTIQLTHDLPEVPSQLLVGLVRTCLKKKMFYYPSILAQFRTEAGSEDSTWIGVDGVKRFNLSLYKVCQSVEIHDPSILDDSFDSETRRGRRSPGERLLCLADLQFALPSEDELRDSASSSTSNEELKGHEDQNIEQLWLSQAAKIVQPREKRFQWIQG
;
A
#
# COMPACT_ATOMS: atom_id res chain seq x y z
N MET A 1 12.78 -8.61 14.12
CA MET A 1 12.51 -7.55 15.13
C MET A 1 13.54 -7.51 16.25
N GLY A 2 13.76 -8.61 16.98
CA GLY A 2 14.66 -8.61 18.15
C GLY A 2 16.07 -8.05 17.90
N LEU A 3 16.65 -8.32 16.72
CA LEU A 3 17.99 -7.89 16.37
C LEU A 3 18.14 -6.36 16.18
N TRP A 4 17.06 -5.67 15.79
CA TRP A 4 17.03 -4.21 15.61
C TRP A 4 16.84 -3.46 16.94
N THR A 5 16.09 -4.09 17.87
CA THR A 5 15.77 -3.53 19.19
C THR A 5 16.84 -3.79 20.24
N MET A 6 17.80 -4.68 19.96
CA MET A 6 18.92 -4.94 20.84
C MET A 6 19.89 -3.76 20.77
N ARG A 7 20.26 -3.22 21.94
CA ARG A 7 21.22 -2.10 22.08
C ARG A 7 22.68 -2.55 21.89
N ASP A 8 22.89 -3.66 21.21
CA ASP A 8 24.21 -4.18 20.87
C ASP A 8 24.54 -3.77 19.43
N ASP A 9 25.61 -3.00 19.27
CA ASP A 9 26.02 -2.43 17.99
C ASP A 9 26.26 -3.53 16.94
N LYS A 10 26.75 -4.72 17.36
CA LYS A 10 26.98 -5.84 16.44
C LYS A 10 25.67 -6.44 15.92
N SER A 11 24.68 -6.59 16.79
CA SER A 11 23.36 -7.06 16.41
C SER A 11 22.69 -6.11 15.43
N GLN A 12 22.74 -4.79 15.70
CA GLN A 12 22.20 -3.77 14.80
C GLN A 12 22.89 -3.75 13.44
N GLU A 13 24.22 -3.92 13.40
CA GLU A 13 24.98 -4.02 12.16
C GLU A 13 24.58 -5.25 11.32
N ILE A 14 24.43 -6.43 11.96
CA ILE A 14 23.93 -7.63 11.26
C ILE A 14 22.51 -7.41 10.73
N ALA A 15 21.66 -6.71 11.50
CA ALA A 15 20.31 -6.37 11.08
C ALA A 15 20.33 -5.49 9.82
N ARG A 16 21.19 -4.47 9.80
CA ARG A 16 21.37 -3.57 8.67
C ARG A 16 21.87 -4.31 7.43
N GLN A 17 22.88 -5.17 7.56
CA GLN A 17 23.39 -5.98 6.46
C GLN A 17 22.33 -6.92 5.89
N LEU A 18 21.52 -7.53 6.76
CA LEU A 18 20.40 -8.37 6.34
C LEU A 18 19.37 -7.56 5.56
N HIS A 19 19.02 -6.36 6.04
CA HIS A 19 18.09 -5.45 5.35
C HIS A 19 18.61 -5.00 3.98
N GLU A 20 19.88 -4.63 3.88
CA GLU A 20 20.52 -4.28 2.60
C GLU A 20 20.48 -5.48 1.62
N THR A 21 20.82 -6.68 2.11
CA THR A 21 20.81 -7.91 1.31
C THR A 21 19.40 -8.27 0.83
N LEU A 22 18.41 -8.21 1.71
CA LEU A 22 17.01 -8.51 1.37
C LEU A 22 16.44 -7.47 0.41
N THR A 23 16.74 -6.19 0.62
CA THR A 23 16.33 -5.10 -0.28
C THR A 23 16.87 -5.33 -1.69
N ALA A 24 18.16 -5.67 -1.81
CA ALA A 24 18.76 -5.99 -3.11
C ALA A 24 18.11 -7.22 -3.77
N ALA A 25 17.94 -8.31 -3.02
CA ALA A 25 17.31 -9.53 -3.54
C ALA A 25 15.86 -9.32 -4.00
N ILE A 26 15.09 -8.51 -3.29
CA ILE A 26 13.72 -8.12 -3.67
C ILE A 26 13.72 -7.33 -4.98
N TYR A 27 14.66 -6.39 -5.11
CA TYR A 27 14.80 -5.57 -6.31
C TYR A 27 15.22 -6.39 -7.53
N GLU A 28 16.15 -7.34 -7.38
CA GLU A 28 16.50 -8.29 -8.44
C GLU A 28 15.30 -9.15 -8.88
N GLN A 29 14.37 -9.44 -7.96
CA GLN A 29 13.16 -10.21 -8.25
C GLN A 29 11.97 -9.35 -8.70
N ARG A 30 12.17 -8.05 -8.99
CA ARG A 30 11.09 -7.13 -9.38
C ARG A 30 10.23 -7.64 -10.53
N GLU A 31 10.82 -8.31 -11.52
CA GLU A 31 10.09 -8.86 -12.68
C GLU A 31 9.00 -9.87 -12.30
N LYS A 32 9.08 -10.48 -11.10
CA LYS A 32 8.11 -11.47 -10.62
C LYS A 32 6.87 -10.86 -9.97
N TRP A 33 6.98 -9.62 -9.46
CA TRP A 33 5.92 -9.01 -8.65
C TRP A 33 5.51 -7.62 -9.15
N ASP A 34 6.41 -6.90 -9.81
CA ASP A 34 6.16 -5.61 -10.42
C ASP A 34 5.49 -5.82 -11.79
N THR A 35 4.21 -5.49 -11.83
CA THR A 35 3.41 -5.57 -13.06
C THR A 35 3.22 -4.22 -13.71
N SER A 36 3.94 -3.17 -13.26
CA SER A 36 3.82 -1.82 -13.79
C SER A 36 4.05 -1.78 -15.32
N ASP A 37 5.12 -2.42 -15.79
CA ASP A 37 5.57 -2.40 -17.19
C ASP A 37 4.86 -3.41 -18.12
N GLN A 38 4.03 -4.32 -17.59
CA GLN A 38 3.35 -5.31 -18.44
C GLN A 38 2.22 -4.67 -19.25
N ASP A 39 2.45 -4.31 -20.50
CA ASP A 39 1.40 -3.84 -21.40
C ASP A 39 0.24 -4.83 -21.47
N GLY A 40 -0.99 -4.32 -21.37
CA GLY A 40 -2.24 -5.09 -21.26
C GLY A 40 -2.59 -5.99 -22.47
N SER A 41 -1.65 -6.16 -23.41
CA SER A 41 -1.76 -6.97 -24.62
C SER A 41 -1.34 -8.43 -24.43
N GLU A 42 -0.36 -8.74 -23.56
CA GLU A 42 0.10 -10.14 -23.40
C GLU A 42 -0.70 -10.93 -22.36
N THR A 43 -1.25 -10.26 -21.34
CA THR A 43 -2.05 -10.92 -20.30
C THR A 43 -3.38 -11.46 -20.84
N GLN A 44 -3.96 -10.81 -21.86
CA GLN A 44 -5.25 -11.25 -22.44
C GLN A 44 -5.18 -12.61 -23.14
N LEU A 45 -4.02 -13.03 -23.67
CA LEU A 45 -3.90 -14.32 -24.34
C LEU A 45 -3.60 -15.47 -23.37
N HIS A 46 -2.94 -15.19 -22.24
CA HIS A 46 -2.63 -16.20 -21.23
C HIS A 46 -3.72 -16.34 -20.14
N GLU A 47 -4.57 -15.34 -19.92
CA GLU A 47 -5.74 -15.45 -19.03
C GLU A 47 -6.86 -16.33 -19.60
N ILE A 48 -6.91 -16.54 -20.92
CA ILE A 48 -7.94 -17.41 -21.55
C ILE A 48 -7.78 -18.89 -21.12
N LEU A 49 -6.63 -19.29 -20.59
CA LEU A 49 -6.32 -20.67 -20.21
C LEU A 49 -6.21 -20.92 -18.69
N SER A 50 -6.36 -19.91 -17.83
CA SER A 50 -6.26 -20.06 -16.38
C SER A 50 -7.52 -19.55 -15.69
N PRO A 51 -8.32 -20.41 -15.02
CA PRO A 51 -9.58 -19.99 -14.44
C PRO A 51 -9.32 -19.31 -13.08
N GLY A 52 -9.20 -17.98 -13.10
CA GLY A 52 -9.25 -17.14 -11.89
C GLY A 52 -8.40 -15.88 -11.98
N PRO A 53 -8.82 -14.76 -11.37
CA PRO A 53 -7.98 -13.58 -11.24
C PRO A 53 -6.67 -13.97 -10.55
N ALA A 54 -5.53 -13.62 -11.14
CA ALA A 54 -4.21 -13.96 -10.60
C ALA A 54 -4.10 -13.48 -9.14
N SER A 55 -3.96 -14.44 -8.21
CA SER A 55 -3.94 -14.15 -6.78
C SER A 55 -2.84 -13.17 -6.42
N TRP A 56 -3.17 -12.19 -5.57
CA TRP A 56 -2.23 -11.17 -5.14
C TRP A 56 -1.16 -11.79 -4.25
N PRO A 57 0.15 -11.65 -4.55
CA PRO A 57 1.22 -12.17 -3.70
C PRO A 57 1.39 -11.30 -2.45
N MET A 58 0.39 -11.32 -1.56
CA MET A 58 0.29 -10.43 -0.40
C MET A 58 1.49 -10.55 0.53
N ALA A 59 2.02 -11.75 0.74
CA ALA A 59 3.21 -11.97 1.56
C ALA A 59 4.43 -11.22 1.00
N THR A 60 4.60 -11.22 -0.33
CA THR A 60 5.67 -10.47 -1.00
C THR A 60 5.47 -8.97 -0.83
N TYR A 61 4.26 -8.46 -1.11
CA TYR A 61 3.96 -7.03 -0.96
C TYR A 61 4.14 -6.53 0.47
N GLN A 62 3.68 -7.30 1.47
CA GLN A 62 3.90 -7.01 2.88
C GLN A 62 5.38 -7.05 3.24
N GLY A 63 6.13 -8.03 2.73
CA GLY A 63 7.58 -8.10 2.91
C GLY A 63 8.32 -6.88 2.37
N ILE A 64 7.97 -6.43 1.16
CA ILE A 64 8.52 -5.20 0.56
C ILE A 64 8.20 -4.00 1.46
N LEU A 65 6.95 -3.83 1.87
CA LEU A 65 6.54 -2.72 2.73
C LEU A 65 7.32 -2.69 4.06
N ILE A 66 7.58 -3.85 4.66
CA ILE A 66 8.40 -3.95 5.87
C ILE A 66 9.84 -3.48 5.61
N GLN A 67 10.46 -3.87 4.49
CA GLN A 67 11.79 -3.36 4.12
C GLN A 67 11.76 -1.84 3.90
N LEU A 68 10.72 -1.29 3.29
CA LEU A 68 10.57 0.16 3.13
C LEU A 68 10.49 0.87 4.49
N ILE A 69 9.70 0.34 5.43
CA ILE A 69 9.60 0.86 6.80
C ILE A 69 10.96 0.78 7.50
N PHE A 70 11.71 -0.31 7.40
CA PHE A 70 13.05 -0.39 7.99
C PHE A 70 14.03 0.58 7.35
N SER A 71 13.94 0.81 6.05
CA SER A 71 14.77 1.81 5.37
C SER A 71 14.52 3.20 5.97
N LEU A 72 13.27 3.54 6.27
CA LEU A 72 12.91 4.78 6.96
C LEU A 72 13.43 4.84 8.40
N LEU A 73 13.24 3.77 9.17
CA LEU A 73 13.69 3.68 10.56
C LEU A 73 15.22 3.62 10.71
N THR A 74 15.96 3.24 9.66
CA THR A 74 17.43 3.20 9.70
C THR A 74 18.03 4.54 9.29
N ASN A 75 17.27 5.37 8.56
CA ASN A 75 17.71 6.67 8.08
C ASN A 75 17.54 7.77 9.16
N GLU A 76 17.92 7.43 10.40
CA GLU A 76 17.88 8.28 11.60
C GLU A 76 18.91 9.41 11.51
N SER A 77 18.71 10.31 10.55
CA SER A 77 19.20 11.67 10.67
C SER A 77 18.52 12.26 11.90
N LYS A 78 19.31 12.72 12.87
CA LYS A 78 18.90 13.24 14.20
C LYS A 78 18.00 14.49 14.17
N THR A 79 17.35 14.76 13.05
CA THR A 79 16.59 15.97 12.77
C THR A 79 15.14 15.55 12.62
N ILE A 80 14.25 16.18 13.39
CA ILE A 80 12.80 16.01 13.29
C ILE A 80 12.37 16.57 11.93
N GLN A 81 12.44 15.75 10.88
CA GLN A 81 11.92 16.10 9.56
C GLN A 81 10.53 15.47 9.41
N LEU A 82 9.62 16.22 8.79
CA LEU A 82 8.24 15.79 8.54
C LEU A 82 8.18 14.76 7.40
N THR A 83 9.19 14.76 6.54
CA THR A 83 9.41 13.84 5.42
C THR A 83 10.84 13.31 5.48
N HIS A 84 11.04 12.07 5.04
CA HIS A 84 12.33 11.41 5.01
C HIS A 84 12.77 11.15 3.58
N ASP A 85 14.06 11.33 3.33
CA ASP A 85 14.69 10.85 2.11
C ASP A 85 14.82 9.33 2.18
N LEU A 86 14.41 8.67 1.11
CA LEU A 86 14.53 7.24 0.97
C LEU A 86 15.70 6.96 0.00
N PRO A 87 16.57 5.96 0.26
CA PRO A 87 17.62 5.60 -0.68
C PRO A 87 17.05 5.20 -2.04
N GLU A 88 17.88 5.22 -3.09
CA GLU A 88 17.44 5.03 -4.47
C GLU A 88 16.68 3.71 -4.69
N VAL A 89 17.26 2.57 -4.28
CA VAL A 89 16.65 1.25 -4.48
C VAL A 89 15.31 1.12 -3.74
N PRO A 90 15.20 1.41 -2.42
CA PRO A 90 13.91 1.43 -1.74
C PRO A 90 12.90 2.42 -2.36
N SER A 91 13.34 3.55 -2.92
CA SER A 91 12.45 4.49 -3.63
C SER A 91 11.86 3.87 -4.89
N GLN A 92 12.67 3.18 -5.69
CA GLN A 92 12.21 2.45 -6.87
C GLN A 92 11.25 1.31 -6.49
N LEU A 93 11.55 0.58 -5.40
CA LEU A 93 10.65 -0.45 -4.86
C LEU A 93 9.30 0.12 -4.44
N LEU A 94 9.29 1.27 -3.76
CA LEU A 94 8.05 1.95 -3.36
C LEU A 94 7.21 2.36 -4.58
N VAL A 95 7.85 2.95 -5.60
CA VAL A 95 7.16 3.36 -6.84
C VAL A 95 6.57 2.16 -7.58
N GLY A 96 7.37 1.10 -7.81
CA GLY A 96 6.92 -0.12 -8.48
C GLY A 96 5.76 -0.80 -7.73
N LEU A 97 5.85 -0.87 -6.39
CA LEU A 97 4.80 -1.43 -5.54
C LEU A 97 3.51 -0.61 -5.65
N VAL A 98 3.57 0.72 -5.54
CA VAL A 98 2.39 1.58 -5.66
C VAL A 98 1.75 1.46 -7.04
N ARG A 99 2.55 1.49 -8.12
CA ARG A 99 2.07 1.32 -9.50
C ARG A 99 1.39 -0.03 -9.70
N THR A 100 2.00 -1.10 -9.20
CA THR A 100 1.42 -2.45 -9.23
C THR A 100 0.10 -2.51 -8.47
N CYS A 101 0.03 -1.98 -7.25
CA CYS A 101 -1.19 -1.98 -6.45
C CYS A 101 -2.33 -1.16 -7.11
N LEU A 102 -1.99 -0.02 -7.74
CA LEU A 102 -2.94 0.79 -8.50
C LEU A 102 -3.48 0.02 -9.72
N LYS A 103 -2.60 -0.62 -10.49
CA LYS A 103 -2.95 -1.42 -11.68
C LYS A 103 -3.85 -2.59 -11.32
N LYS A 104 -3.55 -3.28 -10.22
CA LYS A 104 -4.37 -4.37 -9.66
C LYS A 104 -5.64 -3.89 -8.94
N LYS A 105 -5.90 -2.57 -8.90
CA LYS A 105 -7.03 -1.94 -8.21
C LYS A 105 -7.14 -2.34 -6.73
N MET A 106 -6.00 -2.56 -6.06
CA MET A 106 -5.97 -3.00 -4.68
C MET A 106 -6.55 -1.97 -3.71
N PHE A 107 -6.58 -0.68 -4.07
CA PHE A 107 -7.16 0.38 -3.24
C PHE A 107 -8.68 0.54 -3.38
N TYR A 108 -9.34 -0.32 -4.16
CA TYR A 108 -10.78 -0.27 -4.42
C TYR A 108 -11.48 -1.46 -3.75
N TYR A 109 -12.41 -1.19 -2.84
CA TYR A 109 -13.04 -2.23 -2.03
C TYR A 109 -13.69 -3.36 -2.85
N PRO A 110 -14.47 -3.10 -3.90
CA PRO A 110 -15.05 -4.18 -4.71
C PRO A 110 -14.00 -5.09 -5.37
N SER A 111 -12.83 -4.56 -5.73
CA SER A 111 -11.72 -5.37 -6.23
C SER A 111 -11.09 -6.23 -5.13
N ILE A 112 -10.91 -5.69 -3.92
CA ILE A 112 -10.46 -6.46 -2.74
C ILE A 112 -11.45 -7.60 -2.47
N LEU A 113 -12.74 -7.31 -2.48
CA LEU A 113 -13.78 -8.29 -2.17
C LEU A 113 -13.87 -9.40 -3.22
N ALA A 114 -13.72 -9.06 -4.51
CA ALA A 114 -13.72 -10.03 -5.61
C ALA A 114 -12.55 -11.04 -5.50
N GLN A 115 -11.40 -10.62 -4.98
CA GLN A 115 -10.23 -11.47 -4.78
C GLN A 115 -10.52 -12.62 -3.81
N PHE A 116 -11.23 -12.35 -2.72
CA PHE A 116 -11.49 -13.35 -1.68
C PHE A 116 -12.81 -14.11 -1.86
N ARG A 117 -13.80 -13.54 -2.58
CA ARG A 117 -15.05 -14.26 -2.92
C ARG A 117 -14.84 -15.44 -3.88
N THR A 118 -13.71 -15.47 -4.57
CA THR A 118 -13.37 -16.54 -5.53
C THR A 118 -12.72 -17.74 -4.82
N GLU A 119 -12.15 -17.55 -3.64
CA GLU A 119 -11.53 -18.61 -2.86
C GLU A 119 -12.62 -19.33 -2.06
N ALA A 120 -12.76 -20.65 -2.21
CA ALA A 120 -13.77 -21.48 -1.54
C ALA A 120 -13.50 -21.65 -0.03
N GLY A 121 -13.12 -20.58 0.65
CA GLY A 121 -12.86 -20.51 2.09
C GLY A 121 -14.13 -20.28 2.92
N SER A 122 -13.97 -20.31 4.24
CA SER A 122 -15.02 -19.86 5.15
C SER A 122 -15.24 -18.35 5.00
N GLU A 123 -16.48 -17.89 5.21
CA GLU A 123 -16.81 -16.45 5.16
C GLU A 123 -15.96 -15.64 6.16
N ASP A 124 -15.47 -16.27 7.24
CA ASP A 124 -14.56 -15.68 8.22
C ASP A 124 -13.14 -15.42 7.68
N SER A 125 -12.58 -16.37 6.94
CA SER A 125 -11.24 -16.21 6.37
C SER A 125 -11.24 -15.12 5.29
N THR A 126 -12.38 -14.92 4.63
CA THR A 126 -12.59 -13.84 3.64
C THR A 126 -12.42 -12.47 4.28
N TRP A 127 -13.06 -12.20 5.42
CA TRP A 127 -12.97 -10.89 6.07
C TRP A 127 -11.59 -10.61 6.67
N ILE A 128 -10.92 -11.64 7.20
CA ILE A 128 -9.52 -11.53 7.65
C ILE A 128 -8.62 -11.13 6.47
N GLY A 129 -8.80 -11.76 5.31
CA GLY A 129 -8.07 -11.42 4.08
C GLY A 129 -8.34 -9.99 3.62
N VAL A 130 -9.62 -9.60 3.56
CA VAL A 130 -10.07 -8.25 3.16
C VAL A 130 -9.44 -7.19 4.07
N ASP A 131 -9.54 -7.34 5.38
CA ASP A 131 -8.99 -6.35 6.32
C ASP A 131 -7.45 -6.38 6.33
N GLY A 132 -6.83 -7.53 6.10
CA GLY A 132 -5.40 -7.65 5.86
C GLY A 132 -4.93 -6.78 4.69
N VAL A 133 -5.66 -6.79 3.56
CA VAL A 133 -5.36 -5.93 2.41
C VAL A 133 -5.60 -4.46 2.72
N LYS A 134 -6.71 -4.10 3.39
CA LYS A 134 -6.98 -2.71 3.79
C LYS A 134 -5.87 -2.15 4.68
N ARG A 135 -5.40 -2.92 5.67
CA ARG A 135 -4.29 -2.54 6.58
C ARG A 135 -2.98 -2.37 5.83
N PHE A 136 -2.68 -3.27 4.89
CA PHE A 136 -1.53 -3.15 4.00
C PHE A 136 -1.61 -1.85 3.19
N ASN A 137 -2.71 -1.60 2.49
CA ASN A 137 -2.91 -0.40 1.67
C ASN A 137 -2.82 0.90 2.49
N LEU A 138 -3.42 0.91 3.68
CA LEU A 138 -3.36 2.06 4.59
C LEU A 138 -1.93 2.31 5.09
N SER A 139 -1.16 1.25 5.33
CA SER A 139 0.24 1.35 5.74
C SER A 139 1.13 1.85 4.59
N LEU A 140 0.90 1.33 3.37
CA LEU A 140 1.57 1.82 2.16
C LEU A 140 1.28 3.30 1.89
N TYR A 141 0.02 3.72 2.08
CA TYR A 141 -0.36 5.13 2.05
C TYR A 141 0.45 5.97 3.04
N LYS A 142 0.54 5.54 4.31
CA LYS A 142 1.31 6.27 5.32
C LYS A 142 2.79 6.39 4.95
N VAL A 143 3.41 5.32 4.44
CA VAL A 143 4.80 5.37 3.94
C VAL A 143 4.93 6.38 2.80
N CYS A 144 4.00 6.40 1.84
CA CYS A 144 4.00 7.39 0.76
C CYS A 144 3.89 8.84 1.27
N GLN A 145 3.23 9.06 2.41
CA GLN A 145 3.13 10.40 3.01
C GLN A 145 4.35 10.81 3.82
N SER A 146 5.17 9.86 4.24
CA SER A 146 6.38 10.07 5.03
C SER A 146 7.64 10.21 4.18
N VAL A 147 7.58 9.91 2.88
CA VAL A 147 8.72 9.95 1.95
C VAL A 147 8.61 11.15 1.02
N GLU A 148 9.72 11.85 0.80
CA GLU A 148 9.85 12.81 -0.29
C GLU A 148 10.57 12.16 -1.47
N ILE A 149 9.93 12.14 -2.65
CA ILE A 149 10.52 11.55 -3.86
C ILE A 149 11.01 12.69 -4.74
N HIS A 150 12.31 12.88 -4.74
CA HIS A 150 12.97 14.01 -5.40
C HIS A 150 13.33 13.74 -6.87
N ASP A 151 13.27 12.50 -7.34
CA ASP A 151 13.69 12.15 -8.70
C ASP A 151 12.50 12.10 -9.67
N PRO A 152 12.35 13.09 -10.58
CA PRO A 152 11.31 13.08 -11.60
C PRO A 152 11.52 11.96 -12.63
N SER A 153 12.74 11.44 -12.83
CA SER A 153 12.99 10.38 -13.82
C SER A 153 12.34 9.05 -13.45
N ILE A 154 12.24 8.74 -12.14
CA ILE A 154 11.53 7.56 -11.63
C ILE A 154 10.01 7.70 -11.87
N LEU A 155 9.50 8.94 -11.95
CA LEU A 155 8.09 9.24 -12.17
C LEU A 155 7.70 9.36 -13.65
N ASP A 156 8.68 9.59 -14.55
CA ASP A 156 8.46 10.00 -15.96
C ASP A 156 8.38 8.83 -16.96
N ASP A 157 8.67 7.59 -16.54
CA ASP A 157 8.52 6.44 -17.43
C ASP A 157 7.04 6.00 -17.50
N SER A 158 6.33 6.48 -18.52
CA SER A 158 5.05 5.96 -19.02
C SER A 158 3.85 6.00 -18.05
N PHE A 159 3.21 7.17 -17.91
CA PHE A 159 1.78 7.20 -17.54
C PHE A 159 1.00 7.89 -18.66
N ASP A 160 0.43 7.08 -19.56
CA ASP A 160 -0.37 7.57 -20.67
C ASP A 160 -1.55 8.42 -20.17
N SER A 161 -1.68 9.57 -20.83
CA SER A 161 -2.41 10.78 -20.44
C SER A 161 -3.94 10.72 -20.44
N GLU A 162 -4.59 9.58 -20.16
CA GLU A 162 -6.06 9.49 -20.36
C GLU A 162 -6.92 9.18 -19.13
N THR A 163 -6.38 8.72 -18.00
CA THR A 163 -7.22 8.42 -16.80
C THR A 163 -7.04 9.32 -15.59
N ARG A 164 -6.11 10.28 -15.59
CA ARG A 164 -6.00 11.26 -14.50
C ARG A 164 -6.06 12.69 -15.02
N ARG A 165 -7.19 13.32 -14.73
CA ARG A 165 -7.46 14.74 -14.88
C ARG A 165 -6.37 15.53 -14.13
N GLY A 166 -5.45 16.14 -14.87
CA GLY A 166 -4.47 17.10 -14.34
C GLY A 166 -3.03 16.61 -14.41
N ARG A 167 -2.23 17.33 -15.20
CA ARG A 167 -0.76 17.26 -15.26
C ARG A 167 -0.20 17.30 -13.85
N ARG A 168 0.42 16.19 -13.41
CA ARG A 168 0.97 16.11 -12.07
C ARG A 168 2.12 17.09 -11.92
N SER A 169 2.08 17.90 -10.87
CA SER A 169 3.14 18.89 -10.61
C SER A 169 4.32 18.21 -9.94
N PRO A 170 5.56 18.71 -10.10
CA PRO A 170 6.70 18.25 -9.30
C PRO A 170 6.36 18.39 -7.81
N GLY A 171 6.38 17.29 -7.06
CA GLY A 171 5.96 17.23 -5.65
C GLY A 171 4.62 16.53 -5.38
N GLU A 172 3.98 15.92 -6.39
CA GLU A 172 2.75 15.16 -6.17
C GLU A 172 3.04 13.80 -5.52
N ARG A 173 2.46 13.58 -4.34
CA ARG A 173 2.57 12.33 -3.57
C ARG A 173 2.16 11.12 -4.42
N LEU A 174 2.90 10.01 -4.30
CA LEU A 174 2.61 8.77 -5.06
C LEU A 174 1.19 8.27 -4.88
N LEU A 175 0.68 8.39 -3.66
CA LEU A 175 -0.65 7.97 -3.26
C LEU A 175 -1.33 9.07 -2.44
N CYS A 176 -2.57 9.39 -2.79
CA CYS A 176 -3.38 10.36 -2.09
C CYS A 176 -4.48 9.67 -1.30
N LEU A 177 -5.02 10.36 -0.29
CA LEU A 177 -6.12 9.81 0.51
C LEU A 177 -7.35 9.50 -0.37
N ALA A 178 -7.53 10.25 -1.45
CA ALA A 178 -8.58 10.04 -2.45
C ALA A 178 -8.47 8.69 -3.20
N ASP A 179 -7.29 8.07 -3.23
CA ASP A 179 -7.08 6.76 -3.86
C ASP A 179 -7.63 5.61 -2.98
N LEU A 180 -7.79 5.80 -1.66
CA LEU A 180 -8.23 4.76 -0.72
C LEU A 180 -9.76 4.67 -0.71
N GLN A 181 -10.31 3.81 -1.55
CA GLN A 181 -11.75 3.57 -1.74
C GLN A 181 -12.22 2.35 -0.94
N PHE A 182 -11.98 2.41 0.37
CA PHE A 182 -12.45 1.46 1.38
C PHE A 182 -12.56 2.19 2.73
N ALA A 183 -13.44 1.71 3.61
CA ALA A 183 -13.58 2.18 4.98
C ALA A 183 -12.41 1.75 5.85
N LEU A 184 -12.24 2.37 7.03
CA LEU A 184 -11.17 2.04 7.96
C LEU A 184 -11.16 0.52 8.24
N PRO A 185 -9.98 -0.16 8.21
CA PRO A 185 -9.92 -1.56 8.63
C PRO A 185 -10.42 -1.69 10.06
N SER A 186 -11.12 -2.78 10.37
CA SER A 186 -11.59 -3.03 11.74
C SER A 186 -10.39 -3.11 12.68
N GLU A 187 -10.52 -2.55 13.89
CA GLU A 187 -9.50 -2.71 14.91
C GLU A 187 -9.49 -4.18 15.35
N ASP A 188 -8.32 -4.81 15.33
CA ASP A 188 -8.12 -6.14 15.90
C ASP A 188 -8.24 -6.02 17.43
N GLU A 189 -9.45 -5.88 17.96
CA GLU A 189 -9.72 -6.52 19.24
C GLU A 189 -9.64 -8.02 18.96
N LEU A 190 -8.40 -8.53 19.11
CA LEU A 190 -8.02 -9.93 19.21
C LEU A 190 -9.26 -10.83 19.26
N ARG A 191 -9.62 -11.39 18.11
CA ARG A 191 -10.66 -12.41 17.97
C ARG A 191 -10.12 -13.74 18.55
N ASP A 192 -9.60 -13.66 19.78
CA ASP A 192 -9.09 -14.73 20.64
C ASP A 192 -10.23 -15.52 21.29
N SER A 193 -11.48 -15.32 20.86
CA SER A 193 -12.51 -16.35 21.02
C SER A 193 -12.53 -17.22 19.78
N ALA A 194 -11.52 -18.10 19.70
CA ALA A 194 -11.63 -19.35 18.96
C ALA A 194 -12.80 -20.16 19.56
N SER A 195 -14.02 -19.89 19.08
CA SER A 195 -15.27 -20.65 19.24
C SER A 195 -16.48 -19.71 19.39
N SER A 196 -16.81 -18.98 18.34
CA SER A 196 -18.22 -18.73 18.08
C SER A 196 -18.39 -18.71 16.57
N SER A 197 -19.19 -19.64 16.05
CA SER A 197 -19.74 -19.57 14.70
C SER A 197 -20.12 -18.13 14.41
N THR A 198 -19.47 -17.51 13.46
CA THR A 198 -19.81 -16.15 13.04
C THR A 198 -21.23 -16.18 12.54
N SER A 199 -22.06 -15.33 13.16
CA SER A 199 -23.44 -15.23 12.76
C SER A 199 -23.50 -14.47 11.44
N ASN A 200 -24.50 -14.77 10.61
CA ASN A 200 -24.77 -14.01 9.39
C ASN A 200 -24.95 -12.50 9.66
N GLU A 201 -25.29 -12.11 10.90
CA GLU A 201 -25.41 -10.72 11.33
C GLU A 201 -24.04 -10.02 11.44
N GLU A 202 -23.00 -10.70 11.94
CA GLU A 202 -21.63 -10.16 11.97
C GLU A 202 -21.06 -10.00 10.55
N LEU A 203 -21.30 -10.98 9.70
CA LEU A 203 -20.87 -10.96 8.30
C LEU A 203 -21.54 -9.82 7.51
N LYS A 204 -22.83 -9.57 7.78
CA LYS A 204 -23.55 -8.43 7.22
C LYS A 204 -23.01 -7.09 7.76
N GLY A 205 -22.64 -7.05 9.04
CA GLY A 205 -21.97 -5.91 9.65
C GLY A 205 -20.70 -5.47 8.93
N HIS A 206 -19.89 -6.42 8.44
CA HIS A 206 -18.67 -6.09 7.69
C HIS A 206 -18.92 -5.43 6.33
N GLU A 207 -19.98 -5.82 5.61
CA GLU A 207 -20.35 -5.19 4.32
C GLU A 207 -21.02 -3.82 4.56
N ASP A 208 -21.90 -3.74 5.56
CA ASP A 208 -22.59 -2.50 5.96
C ASP A 208 -21.61 -1.41 6.46
N GLN A 209 -20.50 -1.82 7.07
CA GLN A 209 -19.43 -0.90 7.53
C GLN A 209 -18.54 -0.39 6.39
N ASN A 210 -18.66 -0.92 5.18
CA ASN A 210 -17.77 -0.58 4.06
C ASN A 210 -18.50 0.06 2.84
N ILE A 211 -19.56 0.80 3.14
CA ILE A 211 -20.28 1.64 2.18
C ILE A 211 -19.46 2.88 1.76
N GLU A 212 -19.71 3.39 0.56
CA GLU A 212 -18.93 4.49 -0.05
C GLU A 212 -18.86 5.75 0.82
N GLN A 213 -19.90 6.03 1.61
CA GLN A 213 -19.92 7.20 2.51
C GLN A 213 -18.90 7.10 3.64
N LEU A 214 -18.48 5.88 4.00
CA LEU A 214 -17.50 5.61 5.05
C LEU A 214 -16.08 5.40 4.51
N TRP A 215 -15.88 5.49 3.20
CA TRP A 215 -14.55 5.30 2.62
C TRP A 215 -13.57 6.41 3.02
N LEU A 216 -12.30 6.04 3.20
CA LEU A 216 -11.22 6.97 3.54
C LEU A 216 -11.06 8.09 2.50
N SER A 217 -11.33 7.80 1.22
CA SER A 217 -11.38 8.79 0.14
C SER A 217 -12.36 9.95 0.38
N GLN A 218 -13.42 9.75 1.17
CA GLN A 218 -14.35 10.83 1.55
C GLN A 218 -13.68 11.84 2.49
N ALA A 219 -12.79 11.39 3.38
CA ALA A 219 -12.05 12.28 4.26
C ALA A 219 -11.07 13.20 3.48
N ALA A 220 -10.61 12.77 2.30
CA ALA A 220 -9.80 13.61 1.41
C ALA A 220 -10.53 14.91 1.02
N LYS A 221 -11.87 14.87 0.86
CA LYS A 221 -12.70 16.04 0.53
C LYS A 221 -12.71 17.09 1.64
N ILE A 222 -12.47 16.67 2.89
CA ILE A 222 -12.47 17.52 4.07
C ILE A 222 -11.05 18.08 4.32
N VAL A 223 -10.03 17.24 4.18
CA VAL A 223 -8.63 17.57 4.49
C VAL A 223 -7.93 18.32 3.35
N GLN A 224 -8.38 18.16 2.10
CA GLN A 224 -7.87 18.90 0.94
C GLN A 224 -8.93 19.90 0.44
N PRO A 225 -9.19 21.02 1.15
CA PRO A 225 -10.03 22.06 0.60
C PRO A 225 -9.34 22.63 -0.65
N ARG A 226 -10.02 22.50 -1.80
CA ARG A 226 -9.75 23.26 -3.03
C ARG A 226 -9.36 24.69 -2.66
N GLU A 227 -8.11 25.05 -2.92
CA GLU A 227 -7.57 26.42 -3.00
C GLU A 227 -8.46 27.51 -2.39
N LYS A 228 -8.58 27.53 -1.06
CA LYS A 228 -8.87 28.79 -0.38
C LYS A 228 -7.53 29.31 0.09
N ARG A 229 -6.94 30.21 -0.71
CA ARG A 229 -5.81 31.05 -0.29
C ARG A 229 -6.10 31.52 1.14
N PHE A 230 -5.29 31.07 2.08
CA PHE A 230 -5.29 31.61 3.44
C PHE A 230 -4.99 33.10 3.31
N GLN A 231 -6.02 33.93 3.42
CA GLN A 231 -5.86 35.37 3.54
C GLN A 231 -5.41 35.62 4.98
N TRP A 232 -4.11 35.77 5.18
CA TRP A 232 -3.59 36.31 6.42
C TRP A 232 -4.22 37.68 6.65
N ILE A 233 -4.84 37.86 7.81
CA ILE A 233 -5.39 39.13 8.25
C ILE A 233 -4.20 40.10 8.38
N GLN A 234 -4.11 41.09 7.51
CA GLN A 234 -3.19 42.21 7.70
C GLN A 234 -3.76 43.11 8.80
N GLY A 235 -3.06 43.17 9.92
CA GLY A 235 -3.20 44.21 10.95
C GLY A 235 -2.08 45.21 10.85
#